data_AF-A0A2R6KSZ1-F1
#
_entry.id   AF-A0A2R6KSZ1-F1
#
_cell.length_a   1.000
_cell.length_b   1.000
_cell.length_c   1.000
_cell.angle_alpha   90.00
_cell.angle_beta   90.00
_cell.angle_gamma   90.00
#
_symmetry.space_group_name_H-M   'P 1'
#
loop_
_entity.id
_entity.type
_entity.pdbx_description
1 polymer ?
#
loop_
_entity_poly.entity_id
_entity_poly.type
_entity_poly.pdbx_seq_one_letter_code
_entity_poly.pdbx_strand_id
1 'polypeptide(L)' 'MATRSVRIDESVYERIEAHKLEGETFSEAIERLIGGCSLLDFAGELSEAEADELRETIDDANERYTGDLGEELGL' A
#
# COMPACT_ATOMS: atom_id res chain seq x y z
N MET A 1 -0.76 -4.64 25.65
CA MET A 1 -1.53 -4.72 24.39
C MET A 1 -2.20 -6.08 24.34
N ALA A 2 -3.41 -6.17 23.80
CA ALA A 2 -4.10 -7.46 23.66
C ALA A 2 -3.64 -8.12 22.36
N THR A 3 -3.07 -9.33 22.44
CA THR A 3 -2.66 -10.08 21.24
C THR A 3 -3.87 -10.80 20.66
N ARG A 4 -4.03 -10.72 19.33
CA ARG A 4 -4.96 -11.57 18.58
C ARG A 4 -4.22 -12.31 17.48
N SER A 5 -4.62 -13.56 17.24
CA SER A 5 -4.12 -14.39 16.15
C SER A 5 -5.06 -14.32 14.95
N VAL A 6 -4.51 -14.14 13.75
CA VAL A 6 -5.24 -14.15 12.47
C VAL A 6 -4.52 -15.09 11.50
N ARG A 7 -5.27 -15.74 10.60
CA ARG A 7 -4.68 -16.48 9.47
C ARG A 7 -4.54 -15.53 8.29
N ILE A 8 -3.40 -15.58 7.62
CA ILE A 8 -3.09 -14.84 6.41
C ILE A 8 -2.66 -15.81 5.31
N ASP A 9 -2.89 -15.43 4.06
CA ASP A 9 -2.39 -16.16 2.91
C ASP A 9 -0.87 -16.07 2.81
N GLU A 10 -0.26 -17.08 2.19
CA GLU A 10 1.19 -17.19 2.04
C GLU A 10 1.79 -15.98 1.31
N SER A 11 1.14 -15.52 0.24
CA SER A 11 1.60 -14.35 -0.53
C SER A 11 1.63 -13.06 0.30
N VAL A 12 0.72 -12.93 1.28
CA VAL A 12 0.69 -11.81 2.22
C VAL A 12 1.84 -11.93 3.22
N TYR A 13 2.09 -13.14 3.72
CA TYR A 13 3.22 -13.42 4.60
C TYR A 13 4.56 -13.09 3.93
N GLU A 14 4.79 -13.59 2.71
CA GLU A 14 6.00 -13.34 1.91
C GLU A 14 6.21 -11.84 1.67
N ARG A 15 5.12 -11.10 1.40
CA ARG A 15 5.20 -9.64 1.23
C ARG A 15 5.63 -8.93 2.51
N ILE A 16 5.11 -9.35 3.67
CA ILE A 16 5.53 -8.76 4.95
C ILE A 16 7.00 -9.11 5.22
N GLU A 17 7.42 -10.35 4.95
CA GLU A 17 8.80 -10.79 5.12
C GLU A 17 9.78 -10.02 4.22
N ALA A 18 9.44 -9.83 2.94
CA ALA A 18 10.28 -9.09 1.98
C ALA A 18 10.49 -7.62 2.37
N HIS A 19 9.54 -7.03 3.10
CA HIS A 19 9.61 -5.64 3.54
C HIS A 19 10.06 -5.49 5.00
N LYS A 20 10.38 -6.58 5.69
CA LYS A 20 10.81 -6.58 7.09
C LYS A 20 12.26 -6.10 7.21
N LEU A 21 12.50 -5.20 8.15
CA LEU A 21 13.85 -4.68 8.41
C LEU A 21 14.66 -5.66 9.30
N GLU A 22 15.99 -5.57 9.23
CA GLU A 22 16.87 -6.35 10.11
C GLU A 22 16.60 -6.00 11.58
N GLY A 23 16.43 -7.04 12.41
CA GLY A 23 16.12 -6.88 13.83
C GLY A 23 14.67 -6.52 14.18
N GLU A 24 13.82 -6.22 13.18
CA GLU A 24 12.38 -5.95 13.36
C GLU A 24 11.63 -7.26 13.66
N THR A 25 10.53 -7.21 14.42
CA THR A 25 9.58 -8.31 14.54
C THR A 25 8.49 -8.23 13.46
N PHE A 26 7.77 -9.31 13.19
CA PHE A 26 6.63 -9.26 12.27
C PHE A 26 5.54 -8.29 12.73
N SER A 27 5.30 -8.18 14.04
CA SER A 27 4.30 -7.24 14.57
C SER A 27 4.72 -5.79 14.33
N GLU A 28 6.00 -5.45 14.54
CA GLU A 28 6.52 -4.10 14.24
C GLU A 28 6.49 -3.80 12.74
N ALA A 29 6.85 -4.78 11.89
CA ALA A 29 6.74 -4.63 10.44
C ALA A 29 5.29 -4.36 10.01
N ILE A 30 4.33 -5.11 10.57
CA ILE A 30 2.89 -4.91 10.32
C ILE A 30 2.45 -3.53 10.80
N GLU A 31 2.80 -3.13 12.03
CA GLU A 31 2.47 -1.81 12.56
C GLU A 31 3.06 -0.68 11.71
N ARG A 32 4.27 -0.83 11.16
CA ARG A 32 4.86 0.17 10.25
C ARG A 32 4.22 0.18 8.87
N LEU A 33 3.97 -1.00 8.30
CA LEU A 33 3.39 -1.14 6.96
C LEU A 33 1.94 -0.66 6.92
N ILE A 34 1.19 -0.83 8.02
CA ILE A 34 -0.23 -0.47 8.11
C ILE A 34 -0.43 0.85 8.86
N GLY A 35 0.44 1.17 9.81
CA GLY A 35 0.35 2.34 10.68
C GLY A 35 1.24 3.52 10.26
N GLY A 36 1.72 3.53 9.01
CA GLY A 36 2.43 4.68 8.46
C GLY A 36 1.61 5.98 8.59
N CYS A 37 2.31 7.12 8.71
CA CYS A 37 1.72 8.45 8.75
C CYS A 37 0.51 8.52 7.82
N SER A 38 -0.59 9.05 8.34
CA SER A 38 -1.76 9.29 7.52
C SER A 38 -1.32 10.08 6.31
N LEU A 39 -1.83 9.78 5.11
CA LEU A 39 -1.62 10.68 3.97
C LEU A 39 -2.15 12.10 4.29
N LEU A 40 -3.07 12.20 5.26
CA LEU A 40 -3.51 13.48 5.82
C LEU A 40 -2.42 14.21 6.61
N ASP A 41 -1.41 13.52 7.15
CA ASP A 41 -0.27 14.15 7.82
C ASP A 41 0.64 14.87 6.80
N PHE A 42 0.51 14.57 5.50
CA PHE A 42 1.16 15.26 4.39
C PHE A 42 0.21 16.25 3.66
N ALA A 43 -1.00 16.46 4.18
CA ALA A 43 -1.96 17.37 3.54
C ALA A 43 -1.46 18.81 3.59
N GLY A 44 -1.43 19.47 2.42
CA GLY A 44 -1.01 20.86 2.27
C GLY A 44 0.45 21.05 1.85
N GLU A 45 1.23 19.98 1.72
CA GLU A 45 2.60 20.04 1.22
C GLU A 45 2.69 20.24 -0.30
N LEU A 46 1.65 19.83 -1.04
CA LEU A 46 1.55 19.99 -2.50
C LEU A 46 0.71 21.22 -2.85
N SER A 47 1.15 21.98 -3.85
CA SER A 47 0.29 22.96 -4.52
C SER A 47 -0.89 22.27 -5.23
N GLU A 48 -1.94 23.04 -5.56
CA GLU A 48 -3.10 22.49 -6.29
C GLU A 48 -2.69 21.84 -7.62
N ALA A 49 -1.74 22.44 -8.34
CA ALA A 49 -1.25 21.90 -9.60
C ALA A 49 -0.48 20.58 -9.43
N GLU A 50 0.39 20.48 -8.42
CA GLU A 50 1.12 19.24 -8.11
C GLU A 50 0.16 18.14 -7.62
N ALA A 51 -0.89 18.50 -6.88
CA ALA A 51 -1.91 17.57 -6.44
C ALA A 51 -2.73 17.02 -7.62
N ASP A 52 -3.03 17.85 -8.62
CA ASP A 52 -3.75 17.42 -9.83
C ASP A 52 -2.88 16.53 -10.72
N GLU A 53 -1.58 16.84 -10.88
CA GLU A 53 -0.63 15.97 -11.59
C GLU A 53 -0.52 14.58 -10.93
N LEU A 54 -0.45 14.54 -9.60
CA LEU A 54 -0.41 13.30 -8.85
C LEU A 54 -1.70 12.47 -9.04
N ARG A 55 -2.87 13.14 -9.05
CA ARG A 55 -4.15 12.46 -9.32
C ARG A 55 -4.18 11.85 -10.72
N GLU A 56 -3.81 12.62 -11.74
CA GLU A 56 -3.76 12.13 -13.12
C GLU A 56 -2.84 10.91 -13.24
N THR A 57 -1.67 10.96 -12.61
CA THR A 57 -0.71 9.84 -12.62
C THR A 57 -1.27 8.58 -11.95
N ILE A 58 -1.99 8.72 -10.83
CA ILE A 58 -2.61 7.59 -10.12
C ILE A 58 -3.77 7.01 -10.94
N ASP A 59 -4.60 7.85 -11.54
CA ASP A 59 -5.72 7.41 -12.38
C ASP A 59 -5.20 6.66 -13.61
N ASP A 60 -4.18 7.19 -14.29
CA ASP A 60 -3.50 6.52 -15.40
C ASP A 60 -2.94 5.15 -14.99
N ALA A 61 -2.32 5.05 -13.82
CA ALA A 61 -1.77 3.80 -13.31
C ALA A 61 -2.89 2.79 -12.98
N ASN A 62 -3.99 3.24 -12.38
CA ASN A 62 -5.14 2.41 -12.08
C ASN A 62 -5.84 1.95 -13.36
N GLU A 63 -6.02 2.83 -14.34
CA GLU A 63 -6.61 2.49 -15.64
C GLU A 63 -5.77 1.44 -16.37
N ARG A 64 -4.45 1.59 -16.39
CA ARG A 64 -3.54 0.57 -16.94
C ARG A 64 -3.64 -0.75 -16.19
N TYR A 65 -3.65 -0.71 -14.85
CA TYR A 65 -3.76 -1.93 -14.04
C TYR A 65 -5.10 -2.64 -14.24
N THR A 66 -6.20 -1.89 -14.26
CA THR A 66 -7.56 -2.44 -14.41
C THR A 66 -7.83 -2.89 -15.85
N GLY A 67 -7.26 -2.19 -16.84
CA GLY A 67 -7.29 -2.58 -18.25
C GLY A 67 -6.51 -3.86 -18.52
N ASP A 68 -5.30 -3.97 -17.98
CA ASP A 68 -4.47 -5.19 -18.07
C ASP A 68 -5.16 -6.38 -17.39
N LEU A 69 -5.77 -6.16 -16.21
CA LEU A 69 -6.59 -7.17 -15.54
C LEU A 69 -7.86 -7.54 -16.33
N GLY A 70 -8.49 -6.56 -16.99
CA GLY A 70 -9.66 -6.76 -17.84
C GLY A 70 -9.34 -7.56 -19.10
N GLU A 71 -8.18 -7.30 -19.73
CA GLU A 71 -7.65 -8.08 -20.84
C GLU A 71 -7.28 -9.52 -20.41
N GLU A 72 -6.66 -9.69 -19.24
CA GLU A 72 -6.31 -11.01 -18.71
C GLU A 72 -7.55 -11.84 -18.33
N LEU A 73 -8.62 -11.19 -17.87
CA LEU A 73 -9.87 -11.84 -17.42
C LEU A 73 -11.00 -11.83 -18.46
N GLY A 74 -10.82 -11.19 -19.61
CA GLY A 74 -11.77 -11.15 -20.73
C GLY A 74 -13.07 -10.40 -20.45
N LEU A 75 -13.03 -9.33 -19.65
CA LEU A 75 -14.17 -8.46 -19.31
C LEU A 75 -14.25 -7.21 -20.17
#